data_AF-A0A924VJW3-F1
#
_entry.id   AF-A0A924VJW3-F1
#
_cell.length_a   1.000
_cell.length_b   1.000
_cell.length_c   1.000
_cell.angle_alpha   90.00
_cell.angle_beta   90.00
_cell.angle_gamma   90.00
#
_symmetry.space_group_name_H-M   'P 1'
#
loop_
_entity.id
_entity.type
_entity.pdbx_description
1 polymer ?
#
loop_
_entity_poly.entity_id
_entity_poly.type
_entity_poly.pdbx_seq_one_letter_code
_entity_poly.pdbx_strand_id
1 'polypeptide(L)'
;AVDLTQLFPTTQAMKNGADIRLAVDVVEDLFRLDDLTHVVIVAGDSDYIALAQRCKRLGRYVVGIGVAGATSRSLVAACDEFQGYDDLPGLASSGVDEEVPVATDRAPEIAKSASDSPPKVERPPATSAESKTQLPDDDAPIKLSPKAATNLMMRALRLGIAKSDSEWMPSSEVKNQMRRMDPAFNESALGYKTFTEFVKSRNGQIEMDDHGPNNSRRIRLRPAASPVG
;
A
#
# COMPACT_ATOMS: atom_id res chain seq x y z
N ALA A 1 -33.13 -2.91 5.40
CA ALA A 1 -33.18 -1.54 5.96
C ALA A 1 -31.80 -1.23 6.54
N VAL A 2 -31.48 0.04 6.82
CA VAL A 2 -30.27 0.38 7.61
C VAL A 2 -30.72 0.52 9.06
N ASP A 3 -30.16 -0.29 9.95
CA ASP A 3 -30.37 -0.15 11.39
C ASP A 3 -29.27 0.73 12.00
N LEU A 4 -29.63 1.61 12.92
CA LEU A 4 -28.74 2.63 13.48
C LEU A 4 -28.49 2.36 14.95
N THR A 5 -27.36 1.73 15.25
CA THR A 5 -26.95 1.41 16.62
C THR A 5 -26.09 2.53 17.22
N GLN A 6 -26.69 3.37 18.06
CA GLN A 6 -25.95 4.32 18.92
C GLN A 6 -26.10 3.92 20.38
N LEU A 7 -25.00 3.58 21.04
CA LEU A 7 -24.97 3.30 22.47
C LEU A 7 -24.32 4.45 23.24
N PHE A 8 -25.05 4.97 24.23
CA PHE A 8 -24.54 5.99 25.14
C PHE A 8 -23.75 5.33 26.27
N PRO A 9 -22.48 5.68 26.51
CA PRO A 9 -21.66 5.04 27.55
C PRO A 9 -22.20 5.41 28.93
N THR A 10 -22.76 4.42 29.64
CA THR A 10 -23.28 4.58 31.01
C THR A 10 -22.17 4.61 32.07
N THR A 11 -20.97 4.14 31.72
CA THR A 11 -19.72 4.30 32.50
C THR A 11 -18.53 4.42 31.54
N GLN A 12 -17.37 4.92 32.03
CA GLN A 12 -16.13 5.01 31.23
C GLN A 12 -15.62 3.67 30.67
N ALA A 13 -16.13 2.54 31.16
CA ALA A 13 -15.74 1.20 30.73
C ALA A 13 -16.46 0.70 29.46
N MET A 14 -17.56 1.33 29.04
CA MET A 14 -18.37 0.89 27.88
C MET A 14 -18.02 1.63 26.58
N LYS A 15 -16.73 1.68 26.22
CA LYS A 15 -16.27 2.38 25.01
C LYS A 15 -16.60 1.63 23.71
N ASN A 16 -16.57 0.31 23.73
CA ASN A 16 -16.62 -0.54 22.51
C ASN A 16 -18.00 -1.24 22.39
N GLY A 17 -19.03 -0.69 23.05
CA GLY A 17 -20.35 -1.35 23.12
C GLY A 17 -21.02 -1.48 21.76
N ALA A 18 -20.84 -0.49 20.88
CA ALA A 18 -21.43 -0.49 19.54
C ALA A 18 -20.79 -1.58 18.67
N ASP A 19 -19.47 -1.70 18.70
CA ASP A 19 -18.70 -2.69 17.95
C ASP A 19 -19.04 -4.12 18.41
N ILE A 20 -19.18 -4.32 19.73
CA ILE A 20 -19.66 -5.59 20.32
C ILE A 20 -21.08 -5.90 19.82
N ARG A 21 -21.99 -4.93 19.81
CA ARG A 21 -23.37 -5.15 19.36
C ARG A 21 -23.42 -5.52 17.88
N LEU A 22 -22.71 -4.77 17.02
CA LEU A 22 -22.58 -5.06 15.59
C LEU A 22 -22.00 -6.45 15.34
N ALA A 23 -20.97 -6.85 16.09
CA ALA A 23 -20.37 -8.18 15.96
C ALA A 23 -21.32 -9.32 16.40
N VAL A 24 -22.14 -9.10 17.43
CA VAL A 24 -23.18 -10.05 17.85
C VAL A 24 -24.26 -10.19 16.78
N ASP A 25 -24.77 -9.07 16.26
CA ASP A 25 -25.86 -9.05 15.29
C ASP A 25 -25.45 -9.72 13.97
N VAL A 26 -24.24 -9.44 13.46
CA VAL A 26 -23.69 -10.14 12.28
C VAL A 26 -23.57 -11.64 12.54
N VAL A 27 -23.12 -12.08 13.72
CA VAL A 27 -23.01 -13.52 14.02
C VAL A 27 -24.38 -14.17 14.16
N GLU A 28 -25.40 -13.50 14.72
CA GLU A 28 -26.78 -14.01 14.74
C GLU A 28 -27.31 -14.19 13.31
N ASP A 29 -27.19 -13.16 12.46
CA ASP A 29 -27.66 -13.20 11.07
C ASP A 29 -26.99 -14.33 10.27
N LEU A 30 -25.68 -14.56 10.45
CA LEU A 30 -24.97 -15.66 9.79
C LEU A 30 -25.47 -17.06 10.17
N PHE A 31 -26.16 -17.22 11.32
CA PHE A 31 -26.82 -18.45 11.75
C PHE A 31 -28.32 -18.50 11.45
N ARG A 32 -28.95 -17.35 11.14
CA ARG A 32 -30.38 -17.26 10.80
C ARG A 32 -30.65 -17.26 9.30
N LEU A 33 -29.68 -16.81 8.51
CA LEU A 33 -29.79 -16.58 7.08
C LEU A 33 -28.71 -17.42 6.37
N ASP A 34 -29.09 -18.64 6.00
CA ASP A 34 -28.18 -19.63 5.40
C ASP A 34 -27.60 -19.18 4.06
N ASP A 35 -28.29 -18.28 3.35
CA ASP A 35 -27.95 -17.73 2.04
C ASP A 35 -26.99 -16.53 2.10
N LEU A 36 -26.69 -15.99 3.28
CA LEU A 36 -25.61 -15.02 3.44
C LEU A 36 -24.27 -15.66 3.10
N THR A 37 -23.68 -15.26 1.98
CA THR A 37 -22.39 -15.77 1.48
C THR A 37 -21.23 -14.81 1.73
N HIS A 38 -21.52 -13.52 1.88
CA HIS A 38 -20.52 -12.44 1.97
C HIS A 38 -20.79 -11.56 3.20
N VAL A 39 -19.73 -11.05 3.83
CA VAL A 39 -19.78 -10.06 4.91
C VAL A 39 -18.84 -8.91 4.54
N VAL A 40 -19.35 -7.68 4.57
CA VAL A 40 -18.57 -6.47 4.28
C VAL A 40 -18.39 -5.68 5.58
N ILE A 41 -17.14 -5.48 6.01
CA ILE A 41 -16.77 -4.74 7.23
C ILE A 41 -16.19 -3.40 6.81
N VAL A 42 -16.93 -2.31 7.04
CA VAL A 42 -16.48 -0.94 6.75
C VAL A 42 -15.92 -0.31 8.03
N ALA A 43 -14.70 -0.67 8.39
CA ALA A 43 -14.02 -0.22 9.61
C ALA A 43 -12.50 -0.28 9.49
N GLY A 44 -11.80 0.54 10.28
CA GLY A 44 -10.34 0.49 10.44
C GLY A 44 -9.85 -0.25 11.69
N ASP A 45 -10.74 -0.51 12.65
CA ASP A 45 -10.37 -0.95 14.00
C ASP A 45 -10.02 -2.46 14.08
N SER A 46 -8.98 -2.75 14.85
CA SER A 46 -8.57 -4.12 15.22
C SER A 46 -9.63 -4.94 15.95
N ASP A 47 -10.60 -4.32 16.63
CA ASP A 47 -11.64 -5.06 17.35
C ASP A 47 -12.47 -5.98 16.44
N TYR A 48 -12.60 -5.62 15.15
CA TYR A 48 -13.31 -6.43 14.15
C TYR A 48 -12.54 -7.68 13.66
N ILE A 49 -11.27 -7.87 14.05
CA ILE A 49 -10.45 -9.03 13.65
C ILE A 49 -11.13 -10.36 14.05
N ALA A 50 -11.67 -10.43 15.27
CA ALA A 50 -12.33 -11.64 15.77
C ALA A 50 -13.60 -11.98 14.97
N LEU A 51 -14.36 -10.95 14.55
CA LEU A 51 -15.54 -11.08 13.70
C LEU A 51 -15.15 -11.58 12.30
N ALA A 52 -14.21 -10.92 11.63
CA ALA A 52 -13.73 -11.29 10.29
C ALA A 52 -13.28 -12.77 10.24
N GLN A 53 -12.44 -13.18 11.20
CA GLN A 53 -12.01 -14.57 11.31
C GLN A 53 -13.15 -15.55 11.60
N ARG A 54 -14.17 -15.14 12.38
CA ARG A 54 -15.34 -16.00 12.64
C ARG A 54 -16.19 -16.17 11.38
N CYS A 55 -16.40 -15.11 10.60
CA CYS A 55 -17.12 -15.16 9.34
C CYS A 55 -16.44 -16.11 8.34
N LYS A 56 -15.11 -16.00 8.18
CA LYS A 56 -14.31 -16.91 7.34
C LYS A 56 -14.40 -18.37 7.79
N ARG A 57 -14.32 -18.65 9.10
CA ARG A 57 -14.51 -20.01 9.66
C ARG A 57 -15.92 -20.58 9.45
N LEU A 58 -16.93 -19.74 9.24
CA LEU A 58 -18.29 -20.13 8.86
C LEU A 58 -18.48 -20.21 7.34
N GLY A 59 -17.40 -20.15 6.56
CA GLY A 59 -17.44 -20.27 5.09
C GLY A 59 -17.99 -19.04 4.38
N ARG A 60 -17.89 -17.85 5.00
CA ARG A 60 -18.32 -16.57 4.41
C ARG A 60 -17.12 -15.83 3.83
N TYR A 61 -17.30 -15.20 2.67
CA TYR A 61 -16.28 -14.34 2.07
C TYR A 61 -16.30 -12.96 2.73
N VAL A 62 -15.14 -12.50 3.22
CA VAL A 62 -15.06 -11.26 4.01
C VAL A 62 -14.32 -10.16 3.25
N VAL A 63 -15.02 -9.06 2.97
CA VAL A 63 -14.45 -7.85 2.36
C VAL A 63 -14.27 -6.79 3.45
N GLY A 64 -13.04 -6.33 3.65
CA GLY A 64 -12.75 -5.16 4.49
C GLY A 64 -12.72 -3.87 3.67
N ILE A 65 -13.21 -2.79 4.24
CA ILE A 65 -13.13 -1.44 3.67
C ILE A 65 -12.69 -0.48 4.77
N GLY A 66 -11.64 0.29 4.53
CA GLY A 66 -11.14 1.24 5.54
C GLY A 66 -10.18 2.29 4.98
N VAL A 67 -9.96 3.35 5.75
CA VAL A 67 -9.10 4.47 5.35
C VAL A 67 -7.63 4.06 5.43
N ALA A 68 -6.84 4.46 4.43
CA ALA A 68 -5.41 4.18 4.39
C ALA A 68 -4.68 4.82 5.57
N GLY A 69 -3.76 4.10 6.21
CA GLY A 69 -3.01 4.57 7.39
C GLY A 69 -3.77 4.49 8.72
N ALA A 70 -5.09 4.65 8.73
CA ALA A 70 -5.94 4.48 9.92
C ALA A 70 -6.36 3.03 10.18
N THR A 71 -6.25 2.14 9.18
CA THR A 71 -6.67 0.74 9.29
C THR A 71 -5.55 -0.19 9.78
N SER A 72 -5.86 -1.06 10.75
CA SER A 72 -4.91 -2.06 11.26
C SER A 72 -4.52 -3.09 10.20
N ARG A 73 -3.22 -3.34 10.01
CA ARG A 73 -2.71 -4.41 9.12
C ARG A 73 -3.24 -5.80 9.50
N SER A 74 -3.51 -6.03 10.78
CA SER A 74 -4.07 -7.30 11.26
C SER A 74 -5.54 -7.46 10.90
N LEU A 75 -6.29 -6.37 10.72
CA LEU A 75 -7.65 -6.41 10.17
C LEU A 75 -7.63 -6.74 8.68
N VAL A 76 -6.75 -6.07 7.92
CA VAL A 76 -6.53 -6.36 6.49
C VAL A 76 -6.23 -7.85 6.27
N ALA A 77 -5.30 -8.41 7.05
CA ALA A 77 -4.93 -9.84 6.99
C ALA A 77 -6.01 -10.80 7.50
N ALA A 78 -7.03 -10.31 8.22
CA ALA A 78 -8.15 -11.12 8.71
C ALA A 78 -9.29 -11.23 7.69
N CYS A 79 -9.32 -10.39 6.66
CA CYS A 79 -10.30 -10.43 5.57
C CYS A 79 -9.86 -11.41 4.46
N ASP A 80 -10.69 -11.59 3.42
CA ASP A 80 -10.32 -12.24 2.16
C ASP A 80 -9.89 -11.21 1.11
N GLU A 81 -10.57 -10.06 1.08
CA GLU A 81 -10.25 -8.90 0.26
C GLU A 81 -10.25 -7.64 1.15
N PHE A 82 -9.47 -6.62 0.78
CA PHE A 82 -9.50 -5.31 1.45
C PHE A 82 -9.37 -4.17 0.43
N GLN A 83 -10.27 -3.19 0.49
CA GLN A 83 -10.25 -2.01 -0.36
C GLN A 83 -10.07 -0.72 0.47
N GLY A 84 -9.20 0.18 -0.01
CA GLY A 84 -9.09 1.53 0.54
C GLY A 84 -10.39 2.31 0.35
N TYR A 85 -10.86 3.01 1.39
CA TYR A 85 -12.08 3.81 1.33
C TYR A 85 -12.04 4.83 0.17
N ASP A 86 -10.92 5.55 0.03
CA ASP A 86 -10.72 6.59 -1.00
C ASP A 86 -10.67 6.05 -2.45
N ASP A 87 -10.48 4.74 -2.62
CA ASP A 87 -10.46 4.06 -3.91
C ASP A 87 -11.85 3.54 -4.33
N LEU A 88 -12.88 3.70 -3.49
CA LEU A 88 -14.23 3.25 -3.81
C LEU A 88 -14.84 4.05 -4.97
N PRO A 89 -15.49 3.38 -5.94
CA PRO A 89 -16.07 4.04 -7.10
C PRO A 89 -17.19 5.01 -6.69
N GLY A 90 -17.05 6.28 -7.08
CA GLY A 90 -18.05 7.33 -6.85
C GLY A 90 -17.68 8.37 -5.80
N LEU A 91 -16.57 8.19 -5.06
CA LEU A 91 -16.09 9.19 -4.12
C LEU A 91 -15.23 10.26 -4.81
N ALA A 92 -15.74 11.49 -4.85
CA ALA A 92 -14.94 12.66 -5.21
C ALA A 92 -14.03 13.04 -4.04
N SER A 93 -12.73 12.77 -4.15
CA SER A 93 -11.76 13.01 -3.06
C SER A 93 -11.62 14.50 -2.76
N SER A 94 -12.31 14.96 -1.71
CA SER A 94 -12.15 16.32 -1.16
C SER A 94 -10.89 16.35 -0.30
N GLY A 95 -9.89 17.14 -0.71
CA GLY A 95 -8.57 17.12 -0.07
C GLY A 95 -8.50 17.91 1.23
N VAL A 96 -7.84 17.33 2.23
CA VAL A 96 -7.02 18.00 3.25
C VAL A 96 -6.03 16.96 3.82
N ASP A 97 -4.76 17.03 3.42
CA ASP A 97 -3.66 16.34 4.09
C ASP A 97 -3.20 17.21 5.29
N GLU A 98 -3.13 16.64 6.50
CA GLU A 98 -2.25 17.10 7.59
C GLU A 98 -1.47 15.88 8.09
N GLU A 99 -0.16 15.82 7.80
CA GLU A 99 0.71 14.69 8.13
C GLU A 99 1.84 15.08 9.10
N VAL A 100 1.74 14.55 10.33
CA VAL A 100 2.82 14.07 11.24
C VAL A 100 3.94 15.05 11.70
N PRO A 101 4.61 14.75 12.84
CA PRO A 101 5.85 13.98 12.72
C PRO A 101 6.05 12.89 13.81
N VAL A 102 6.49 11.71 13.37
CA VAL A 102 7.18 10.73 14.23
C VAL A 102 8.68 10.93 14.06
N ALA A 103 9.38 11.21 15.16
CA ALA A 103 10.85 11.34 15.17
C ALA A 103 11.55 9.99 15.48
N THR A 104 12.76 9.85 14.96
CA THR A 104 13.57 8.61 14.92
C THR A 104 14.64 8.52 16.03
N ASP A 105 15.49 7.48 15.91
CA ASP A 105 16.76 7.22 16.62
C ASP A 105 16.61 6.53 18.01
N ARG A 106 17.45 5.55 18.41
CA ARG A 106 18.68 4.99 17.83
C ARG A 106 18.99 3.61 18.44
N ALA A 107 19.76 2.75 17.75
CA ALA A 107 20.36 1.55 18.34
C ALA A 107 21.65 1.87 19.14
N PRO A 108 22.04 0.98 20.08
CA PRO A 108 23.42 0.48 20.06
C PRO A 108 23.52 -1.06 20.20
N GLU A 109 24.74 -1.57 20.37
CA GLU A 109 25.23 -2.83 19.82
C GLU A 109 25.87 -3.76 20.91
N ILE A 110 26.29 -4.97 20.49
CA ILE A 110 27.34 -5.86 21.06
C ILE A 110 26.91 -7.04 21.99
N ALA A 111 27.53 -8.20 21.71
CA ALA A 111 27.79 -9.40 22.53
C ALA A 111 26.74 -10.55 22.61
N LYS A 112 26.98 -11.63 21.85
CA LYS A 112 27.82 -12.78 22.31
C LYS A 112 28.23 -13.72 21.16
N SER A 113 29.19 -14.61 21.43
CA SER A 113 29.99 -15.39 20.47
C SER A 113 29.94 -16.91 20.77
N ALA A 114 30.58 -17.71 19.91
CA ALA A 114 30.65 -19.19 19.83
C ALA A 114 29.35 -19.88 19.34
N SER A 115 29.36 -20.93 18.50
CA SER A 115 30.40 -21.54 17.62
C SER A 115 29.68 -22.23 16.42
N ASP A 116 30.27 -22.94 15.44
CA ASP A 116 31.65 -23.45 15.22
C ASP A 116 31.99 -23.58 13.70
N SER A 117 33.07 -24.29 13.33
CA SER A 117 33.63 -24.34 11.95
C SER A 117 33.63 -25.78 11.32
N PRO A 118 34.23 -26.08 10.13
CA PRO A 118 33.59 -26.94 9.11
C PRO A 118 34.34 -28.28 8.87
N PRO A 119 34.06 -29.03 7.77
CA PRO A 119 34.86 -28.80 6.56
C PRO A 119 34.14 -28.99 5.20
N LYS A 120 34.86 -28.58 4.16
CA LYS A 120 34.54 -28.57 2.73
C LYS A 120 35.33 -29.69 2.02
N VAL A 121 34.74 -30.35 1.02
CA VAL A 121 35.45 -31.22 0.05
C VAL A 121 35.07 -30.82 -1.39
N GLU A 122 35.88 -31.23 -2.36
CA GLU A 122 36.17 -30.49 -3.60
C GLU A 122 35.25 -30.73 -4.82
N ARG A 123 35.48 -29.89 -5.83
CA ARG A 123 35.02 -29.89 -7.24
C ARG A 123 36.14 -30.53 -8.13
N PRO A 124 36.05 -30.63 -9.48
CA PRO A 124 34.97 -30.54 -10.49
C PRO A 124 35.01 -31.83 -11.41
N PRO A 125 34.72 -31.89 -12.75
CA PRO A 125 34.13 -30.93 -13.72
C PRO A 125 33.03 -31.46 -14.69
N ALA A 126 32.46 -30.50 -15.47
CA ALA A 126 31.88 -30.53 -16.84
C ALA A 126 31.34 -31.85 -17.46
N THR A 127 30.27 -31.89 -18.26
CA THR A 127 29.85 -30.98 -19.37
C THR A 127 28.41 -31.33 -19.81
N SER A 128 27.62 -30.40 -20.39
CA SER A 128 26.51 -30.59 -21.38
C SER A 128 25.46 -31.73 -21.22
N ALA A 129 24.16 -31.59 -21.57
CA ALA A 129 23.30 -30.46 -21.93
C ALA A 129 21.83 -30.95 -21.92
N GLU A 130 20.91 -30.02 -21.66
CA GLU A 130 19.48 -30.04 -22.08
C GLU A 130 18.45 -31.06 -21.54
N SER A 131 17.41 -30.47 -20.94
CA SER A 131 15.98 -30.80 -21.10
C SER A 131 15.30 -31.81 -20.15
N LYS A 132 14.65 -31.28 -19.09
CA LYS A 132 13.23 -31.53 -18.78
C LYS A 132 12.65 -30.55 -17.74
N THR A 133 11.34 -30.35 -17.87
CA THR A 133 10.38 -29.51 -17.13
C THR A 133 10.47 -29.53 -15.60
N GLN A 134 10.44 -28.36 -14.95
CA GLN A 134 9.93 -28.18 -13.58
C GLN A 134 9.46 -26.72 -13.35
N LEU A 135 8.51 -26.50 -12.44
CA LEU A 135 8.09 -25.16 -12.01
C LEU A 135 9.21 -24.49 -11.18
N PRO A 136 9.38 -23.16 -11.24
CA PRO A 136 10.14 -22.44 -10.24
C PRO A 136 9.23 -22.08 -9.04
N ASP A 137 9.57 -22.61 -7.87
CA ASP A 137 9.45 -21.84 -6.63
C ASP A 137 10.25 -20.54 -6.80
N ASP A 138 9.62 -19.38 -6.62
CA ASP A 138 10.33 -18.09 -6.64
C ASP A 138 9.87 -17.23 -5.45
N ASP A 139 10.34 -17.61 -4.26
CA ASP A 139 10.26 -16.80 -3.03
C ASP A 139 11.30 -15.66 -3.09
N ALA A 140 11.16 -14.83 -4.12
CA ALA A 140 12.03 -13.69 -4.41
C ALA A 140 11.17 -12.42 -4.57
N PRO A 141 11.47 -11.33 -3.85
CA PRO A 141 10.72 -10.09 -3.99
C PRO A 141 10.91 -9.52 -5.41
N ILE A 142 9.79 -9.36 -6.12
CA ILE A 142 9.74 -8.88 -7.51
C ILE A 142 10.45 -7.53 -7.61
N LYS A 143 11.65 -7.53 -8.20
CA LYS A 143 12.42 -6.30 -8.44
C LYS A 143 11.68 -5.45 -9.47
N LEU A 144 11.12 -4.33 -9.01
CA LEU A 144 10.41 -3.39 -9.87
C LEU A 144 11.32 -2.92 -11.01
N SER A 145 10.94 -3.19 -12.27
CA SER A 145 11.83 -2.87 -13.39
C SER A 145 11.95 -1.34 -13.59
N PRO A 146 13.09 -0.83 -14.08
CA PRO A 146 13.25 0.61 -14.35
C PRO A 146 12.19 1.18 -15.30
N LYS A 147 11.66 0.35 -16.21
CA LYS A 147 10.54 0.69 -17.10
C LYS A 147 9.21 0.79 -16.36
N ALA A 148 8.92 -0.16 -15.46
CA ALA A 148 7.71 -0.13 -14.62
C ALA A 148 7.69 1.12 -13.74
N ALA A 149 8.81 1.47 -13.10
CA ALA A 149 8.95 2.68 -12.30
C ALA A 149 8.73 3.98 -13.11
N THR A 150 9.19 4.03 -14.37
CA THR A 150 8.92 5.17 -15.27
C THR A 150 7.45 5.25 -15.67
N ASN A 151 6.80 4.12 -15.97
CA ASN A 151 5.37 4.07 -16.28
C ASN A 151 4.52 4.49 -15.07
N LEU A 152 4.88 4.04 -13.87
CA LEU A 152 4.29 4.44 -12.60
C LEU A 152 4.40 5.97 -12.40
N MET A 153 5.58 6.54 -12.64
CA MET A 153 5.80 7.99 -12.55
C MET A 153 4.95 8.78 -13.55
N MET A 154 4.89 8.34 -14.82
CA MET A 154 4.05 8.99 -15.83
C MET A 154 2.56 8.90 -15.46
N ARG A 155 2.11 7.79 -14.88
CA ARG A 155 0.72 7.62 -14.43
C ARG A 155 0.41 8.48 -13.20
N ALA A 156 1.33 8.59 -12.25
CA ALA A 156 1.22 9.49 -11.09
C ALA A 156 1.12 10.97 -11.52
N LEU A 157 1.99 11.42 -12.44
CA LEU A 157 1.94 12.78 -13.02
C LEU A 157 0.62 13.06 -13.73
N ARG A 158 0.14 12.14 -14.59
CA ARG A 158 -1.15 12.31 -15.30
C ARG A 158 -2.32 12.46 -14.32
N LEU A 159 -2.34 11.67 -13.24
CA LEU A 159 -3.39 11.72 -12.23
C LEU A 159 -3.36 13.02 -11.43
N GLY A 160 -2.19 13.53 -11.07
CA GLY A 160 -2.09 14.78 -10.31
C GLY A 160 -2.36 16.03 -11.13
N ILE A 161 -1.93 16.09 -12.40
CA ILE A 161 -2.29 17.18 -13.32
C ILE A 161 -3.82 17.22 -13.50
N ALA A 162 -4.47 16.06 -13.69
CA ALA A 162 -5.93 15.96 -13.80
C ALA A 162 -6.70 16.33 -12.51
N LYS A 163 -6.05 16.35 -11.34
CA LYS A 163 -6.64 16.77 -10.06
C LYS A 163 -6.42 18.24 -9.71
N SER A 164 -5.35 18.85 -10.22
CA SER A 164 -4.88 20.18 -9.79
C SER A 164 -5.04 21.28 -10.86
N ASP A 165 -5.45 20.90 -12.08
CA ASP A 165 -5.51 21.74 -13.28
C ASP A 165 -4.20 22.51 -13.57
N SER A 166 -3.10 22.00 -13.00
CA SER A 166 -1.79 22.63 -12.93
C SER A 166 -0.79 21.73 -13.64
N GLU A 167 -0.14 22.26 -14.67
CA GLU A 167 0.84 21.49 -15.45
C GLU A 167 2.06 21.09 -14.61
N TRP A 168 2.44 21.94 -13.63
CA TRP A 168 3.57 21.75 -12.74
C TRP A 168 3.16 21.18 -11.38
N MET A 169 3.66 19.98 -11.06
CA MET A 169 3.44 19.33 -9.77
C MET A 169 4.66 19.41 -8.84
N PRO A 170 4.49 19.55 -7.51
CA PRO A 170 5.56 19.31 -6.55
C PRO A 170 6.14 17.90 -6.67
N SER A 171 7.47 17.78 -6.68
CA SER A 171 8.15 16.48 -6.80
C SER A 171 7.88 15.54 -5.61
N SER A 172 7.65 16.09 -4.41
CA SER A 172 7.18 15.34 -3.24
C SER A 172 5.80 14.73 -3.44
N GLU A 173 4.85 15.47 -4.02
CA GLU A 173 3.49 15.00 -4.28
C GLU A 173 3.48 13.86 -5.30
N VAL A 174 4.27 13.96 -6.37
CA VAL A 174 4.44 12.88 -7.35
C VAL A 174 5.07 11.64 -6.71
N LYS A 175 6.09 11.80 -5.84
CA LYS A 175 6.66 10.66 -5.08
C LYS A 175 5.60 10.00 -4.19
N ASN A 176 4.83 10.79 -3.46
CA ASN A 176 3.76 10.29 -2.59
C ASN A 176 2.70 9.55 -3.41
N GLN A 177 2.29 10.11 -4.55
CA GLN A 177 1.34 9.48 -5.47
C GLN A 177 1.89 8.17 -6.07
N MET A 178 3.18 8.11 -6.42
CA MET A 178 3.82 6.86 -6.85
C MET A 178 3.80 5.79 -5.76
N ARG A 179 4.04 6.14 -4.49
CA ARG A 179 4.01 5.19 -3.36
C ARG A 179 2.59 4.80 -2.93
N ARG A 180 1.59 5.68 -3.13
CA ARG A 180 0.16 5.34 -3.00
C ARG A 180 -0.25 4.31 -4.06
N MET A 181 0.24 4.44 -5.29
CA MET A 181 -0.06 3.54 -6.40
C MET A 181 0.71 2.21 -6.39
N ASP A 182 1.95 2.23 -5.90
CA ASP A 182 2.81 1.05 -5.76
C ASP A 182 3.65 1.20 -4.47
N PRO A 183 3.22 0.58 -3.36
CA PRO A 183 3.97 0.63 -2.09
C PRO A 183 5.36 -0.02 -2.15
N ALA A 184 5.64 -0.86 -3.15
CA ALA A 184 6.97 -1.44 -3.37
C ALA A 184 7.93 -0.48 -4.09
N PHE A 185 7.44 0.68 -4.58
CA PHE A 185 8.28 1.70 -5.18
C PHE A 185 9.31 2.28 -4.18
N ASN A 186 10.59 2.09 -4.52
CA ASN A 186 11.73 2.61 -3.78
C ASN A 186 12.85 2.98 -4.77
N GLU A 187 13.35 4.21 -4.71
CA GLU A 187 14.35 4.70 -5.65
C GLU A 187 15.73 4.05 -5.43
N SER A 188 16.05 3.62 -4.21
CA SER A 188 17.31 2.94 -3.92
C SER A 188 17.35 1.52 -4.47
N ALA A 189 16.20 0.83 -4.50
CA ALA A 189 16.04 -0.46 -5.18
C ALA A 189 16.23 -0.35 -6.71
N LEU A 190 16.08 0.85 -7.26
CA LEU A 190 16.31 1.19 -8.67
C LEU A 190 17.72 1.79 -8.92
N GLY A 191 18.56 1.88 -7.90
CA GLY A 191 19.95 2.37 -7.99
C GLY A 191 20.16 3.88 -7.81
N TYR A 192 19.13 4.63 -7.40
CA TYR A 192 19.22 6.09 -7.19
C TYR A 192 19.28 6.43 -5.70
N LYS A 193 20.11 7.42 -5.32
CA LYS A 193 20.25 7.87 -3.92
C LYS A 193 19.09 8.75 -3.47
N THR A 194 18.42 9.43 -4.40
CA THR A 194 17.29 10.33 -4.11
C THR A 194 16.24 10.27 -5.23
N PHE A 195 15.00 10.66 -4.89
CA PHE A 195 13.95 10.85 -5.90
C PHE A 195 14.33 11.87 -6.97
N THR A 196 14.99 12.98 -6.59
CA THR A 196 15.46 13.97 -7.58
C THR A 196 16.44 13.36 -8.59
N GLU A 197 17.30 12.41 -8.19
CA GLU A 197 18.20 11.71 -9.10
C GLU A 197 17.44 10.76 -10.05
N PHE A 198 16.45 10.03 -9.53
CA PHE A 198 15.50 9.23 -10.30
C PHE A 198 14.71 10.06 -11.34
N VAL A 199 14.26 11.26 -10.97
CA VAL A 199 13.62 12.23 -11.88
C VAL A 199 14.62 12.73 -12.93
N LYS A 200 15.82 13.16 -12.52
CA LYS A 200 16.84 13.70 -13.43
C LYS A 200 17.27 12.70 -14.51
N SER A 201 17.28 11.40 -14.20
CA SER A 201 17.56 10.36 -15.21
C SER A 201 16.42 10.14 -16.22
N ARG A 202 15.30 10.87 -16.13
CA ARG A 202 14.11 10.79 -16.99
C ARG A 202 13.84 12.10 -17.74
N ASN A 203 14.89 12.92 -17.87
CA ASN A 203 14.95 14.20 -18.59
C ASN A 203 14.48 14.18 -20.07
N GLY A 204 14.29 13.00 -20.68
CA GLY A 204 13.66 12.85 -22.00
C GLY A 204 12.14 13.03 -21.98
N GLN A 205 11.47 12.71 -20.87
CA GLN A 205 10.00 12.69 -20.74
C GLN A 205 9.46 13.68 -19.69
N ILE A 206 10.31 14.17 -18.79
CA ILE A 206 9.95 15.05 -17.68
C ILE A 206 10.80 16.31 -17.72
N GLU A 207 10.15 17.45 -17.49
CA GLU A 207 10.79 18.72 -17.21
C GLU A 207 10.76 18.98 -15.70
N MET A 208 11.83 19.58 -15.19
CA MET A 208 11.99 19.86 -13.77
C MET A 208 12.38 21.33 -13.60
N ASP A 209 11.73 21.99 -12.66
CA ASP A 209 12.02 23.34 -12.22
C ASP A 209 12.53 23.28 -10.77
N ASP A 210 13.74 23.78 -10.54
CA ASP A 210 14.37 23.89 -9.22
C ASP A 210 13.96 25.20 -8.49
N HIS A 211 13.22 26.13 -9.13
CA HIS A 211 12.88 27.47 -8.63
C HIS A 211 11.41 27.66 -8.18
N GLY A 212 10.72 26.59 -7.78
CA GLY A 212 9.35 26.70 -7.27
C GLY A 212 9.24 27.49 -5.95
N PRO A 213 8.02 27.93 -5.56
CA PRO A 213 7.75 28.61 -4.29
C PRO A 213 8.30 27.82 -3.10
N ASN A 214 8.81 28.52 -2.09
CA ASN A 214 9.51 27.94 -0.93
C ASN A 214 10.69 27.00 -1.30
N ASN A 215 11.37 27.27 -2.42
CA ASN A 215 12.48 26.46 -2.94
C ASN A 215 12.06 24.98 -3.22
N SER A 216 10.79 24.78 -3.57
CA SER A 216 10.23 23.45 -3.86
C SER A 216 10.50 23.04 -5.31
N ARG A 217 11.08 21.85 -5.49
CA ARG A 217 11.30 21.26 -6.82
C ARG A 217 9.98 20.83 -7.44
N ARG A 218 9.67 21.36 -8.63
CA ARG A 218 8.47 21.02 -9.41
C ARG A 218 8.84 20.22 -10.64
N ILE A 219 7.91 19.39 -11.11
CA ILE A 219 8.05 18.56 -12.30
C ILE A 219 6.77 18.57 -13.12
N ARG A 220 6.92 18.51 -14.44
CA ARG A 220 5.83 18.29 -15.39
C ARG A 220 6.21 17.25 -16.42
N LEU A 221 5.22 16.66 -17.08
CA LEU A 221 5.48 15.92 -18.31
C LEU A 221 5.95 16.91 -19.37
N ARG A 222 7.01 16.57 -20.13
CA ARG A 222 7.37 17.37 -21.30
C ARG A 222 6.20 17.32 -22.29
N PRO A 223 5.69 18.46 -22.79
CA PRO A 223 4.71 18.44 -23.87
C PRO A 223 5.28 17.69 -25.07
N ALA A 224 4.53 16.74 -25.62
CA ALA A 224 4.90 16.10 -26.87
C ALA A 224 5.03 17.20 -27.93
N ALA A 225 6.22 17.35 -28.51
CA ALA A 225 6.49 18.42 -29.46
C ALA A 225 5.44 18.37 -30.58
N SER A 226 4.67 19.46 -30.73
CA SER A 226 3.75 19.59 -31.86
C SER A 226 4.54 19.38 -33.15
N PRO A 227 4.01 18.60 -34.11
CA PRO A 227 4.57 18.63 -35.45
C PRO A 227 4.39 20.05 -35.98
N VAL A 228 5.50 20.79 -36.07
CA VAL A 228 5.55 22.05 -36.80
C VAL A 228 5.29 21.70 -38.27
N GLY A 229 4.30 22.38 -38.87
CA GLY A 229 3.90 22.18 -40.27
C GLY A 229 4.88 22.78 -41.27
#